data_AF-W4Q9V9-F1
#
_entry.id   AF-W4Q9V9-F1
#
_cell.length_a   1.000
_cell.length_b   1.000
_cell.length_c   1.000
_cell.angle_alpha   90.00
_cell.angle_beta   90.00
_cell.angle_gamma   90.00
#
_symmetry.space_group_name_H-M   'P 1'
#
loop_
_entity.id
_entity.type
_entity.pdbx_description
1 polymer ?
#
loop_
_entity_poly.entity_id
_entity_poly.type
_entity_poly.pdbx_seq_one_letter_code
_entity_poly.pdbx_strand_id
1 'polypeptide(L)'
;MITAANEHPEITMRWVDQIYDPKMSAQISWGPIGIIYEEDENGMLINKELEEGVSMGELRQQVAPNGPTVVLAEDFGTVVDMEPRAKQRLQDIEEVYAPYLVDENFPQIFFSEEELDRINRLEVDIMDFVDQKQASWLLNGGIEDEWDSYLEQLERMGLNELMEIYQDGLDRFKSNIE
;
A
#
# COMPACT_ATOMS: atom_id res chain seq x y z
N MET A 1 11.89 -11.90 2.33
CA MET A 1 13.02 -12.39 1.51
C MET A 1 13.67 -13.60 2.18
N ILE A 2 14.17 -14.57 1.41
CA ILE A 2 15.02 -15.66 1.91
C ILE A 2 16.46 -15.31 1.56
N THR A 3 17.36 -15.35 2.55
CA THR A 3 18.77 -14.98 2.34
C THR A 3 19.56 -16.11 1.69
N ALA A 4 20.66 -15.78 1.01
CA ALA A 4 21.57 -16.76 0.42
C ALA A 4 22.26 -17.66 1.46
N ALA A 5 22.21 -17.30 2.74
CA ALA A 5 22.78 -18.08 3.85
C ALA A 5 21.82 -19.15 4.40
N ASN A 6 20.57 -19.20 3.94
CA ASN A 6 19.62 -20.20 4.43
C ASN A 6 19.96 -21.59 3.86
N GLU A 7 20.36 -22.51 4.74
CA GLU A 7 20.71 -23.89 4.37
C GLU A 7 19.48 -24.75 4.00
N HIS A 8 18.26 -24.29 4.32
CA HIS A 8 17.01 -25.01 4.12
C HIS A 8 15.90 -24.12 3.50
N PRO A 9 16.12 -23.53 2.31
CA PRO A 9 15.15 -22.64 1.68
C PRO A 9 13.80 -23.32 1.40
N GLU A 10 13.78 -24.63 1.13
CA GLU A 10 12.57 -25.41 0.91
C GLU A 10 11.70 -25.55 2.16
N ILE A 11 12.32 -25.65 3.34
CA ILE A 11 11.60 -25.71 4.62
C ILE A 11 11.03 -24.34 4.94
N THR A 12 11.83 -23.28 4.76
CA THR A 12 11.36 -21.91 4.95
C THR A 12 10.22 -21.58 4.01
N MET A 13 10.27 -22.00 2.75
CA MET A 13 9.17 -21.74 1.81
C MET A 13 7.89 -22.48 2.19
N ARG A 14 7.98 -23.73 2.68
CA ARG A 14 6.80 -24.45 3.21
C ARG A 14 6.19 -23.75 4.42
N TRP A 15 7.02 -23.17 5.28
CA TRP A 15 6.52 -22.37 6.41
C TRP A 15 5.84 -21.08 5.93
N VAL A 16 6.43 -20.39 4.94
CA VAL A 16 5.80 -19.20 4.33
C VAL A 16 4.48 -19.56 3.64
N ASP A 17 4.40 -20.69 2.94
CA ASP A 17 3.18 -21.17 2.29
C ASP A 17 2.03 -21.33 3.30
N GLN A 18 2.31 -21.86 4.50
CA GLN A 18 1.31 -21.97 5.57
C GLN A 18 0.79 -20.61 6.07
N ILE A 19 1.59 -19.55 5.94
CA ILE A 19 1.17 -18.20 6.32
C ILE A 19 0.05 -17.70 5.40
N TYR A 20 0.02 -18.13 4.15
CA TYR A 20 -0.98 -17.76 3.16
C TYR A 20 -2.31 -18.51 3.29
N ASP A 21 -2.44 -19.48 4.20
CA ASP A 21 -3.76 -19.99 4.59
C ASP A 21 -4.64 -18.81 5.07
N PRO A 22 -5.88 -18.63 4.57
CA PRO A 22 -6.67 -17.42 4.83
C PRO A 22 -6.84 -17.09 6.31
N LYS A 23 -7.04 -18.10 7.16
CA LYS A 23 -7.19 -17.92 8.61
C LYS A 23 -5.86 -17.55 9.28
N MET A 24 -4.75 -18.11 8.80
CA MET A 24 -3.41 -17.73 9.27
C MET A 24 -3.07 -16.30 8.81
N SER A 25 -3.35 -15.97 7.56
CA SER A 25 -3.14 -14.65 6.99
C SER A 25 -3.84 -13.55 7.79
N ALA A 26 -5.11 -13.76 8.15
CA ALA A 26 -5.86 -12.85 9.00
C ALA A 26 -5.18 -12.63 10.36
N GLN A 27 -4.72 -13.71 11.01
CA GLN A 27 -4.01 -13.60 12.29
C GLN A 27 -2.65 -12.90 12.18
N ILE A 28 -1.92 -13.10 11.09
CA ILE A 28 -0.63 -12.46 10.85
C ILE A 28 -0.83 -10.96 10.58
N SER A 29 -1.90 -10.60 9.88
CA SER A 29 -2.26 -9.21 9.56
C SER A 29 -2.75 -8.43 10.78
N TRP A 30 -3.61 -9.02 11.62
CA TRP A 30 -4.34 -8.31 12.66
C TRP A 30 -4.07 -8.80 14.08
N GLY A 31 -3.71 -10.06 14.27
CA GLY A 31 -3.32 -10.65 15.55
C GLY A 31 -4.05 -11.96 15.88
N PRO A 32 -3.66 -12.65 16.97
CA PRO A 32 -4.01 -14.05 17.17
C PRO A 32 -5.43 -14.27 17.68
N ILE A 33 -5.94 -15.49 17.44
CA ILE A 33 -7.13 -16.02 18.12
C ILE A 33 -6.91 -16.00 19.64
N GLY A 34 -7.95 -15.65 20.38
CA GLY A 34 -7.94 -15.46 21.83
C GLY A 34 -7.66 -14.01 22.25
N ILE A 35 -6.98 -13.22 21.42
CA ILE A 35 -6.68 -11.80 21.69
C ILE A 35 -7.52 -10.88 20.80
N ILE A 36 -7.36 -10.99 19.48
CA ILE A 36 -8.07 -10.16 18.50
C ILE A 36 -9.35 -10.83 18.04
N TYR A 37 -9.27 -12.14 17.83
CA TYR A 37 -10.37 -12.94 17.28
C TYR A 37 -10.86 -13.99 18.27
N GLU A 38 -12.12 -14.35 18.16
CA GLU A 38 -12.66 -15.63 18.59
C GLU A 38 -13.19 -16.38 17.36
N GLU A 39 -13.46 -17.68 17.50
CA GLU A 39 -14.03 -18.47 16.40
C GLU A 39 -15.52 -18.68 16.65
N ASP A 40 -16.32 -18.46 15.61
CA ASP A 40 -17.74 -18.82 15.64
C ASP A 40 -17.95 -20.33 15.46
N GLU A 41 -19.21 -20.77 15.45
CA GLU A 41 -19.57 -22.19 15.27
C GLU A 41 -19.16 -22.78 13.91
N ASN A 42 -18.92 -21.94 12.91
CA ASN A 42 -18.49 -22.33 11.57
C ASN A 42 -16.97 -22.22 11.42
N GLY A 43 -16.25 -21.78 12.46
CA GLY A 43 -14.82 -21.57 12.45
C GLY A 43 -14.39 -20.26 11.77
N MET A 44 -15.29 -19.32 11.54
CA MET A 44 -14.95 -17.97 11.06
C MET A 44 -14.37 -17.14 12.21
N LEU A 45 -13.34 -16.36 11.91
CA LEU A 45 -12.74 -15.44 12.88
C LEU A 45 -13.63 -14.22 13.09
N ILE A 46 -14.17 -14.01 14.29
CA ILE A 46 -14.97 -12.83 14.63
C ILE A 46 -14.21 -11.92 15.59
N ASN A 47 -14.34 -10.60 15.41
CA ASN A 47 -13.64 -9.62 16.23
C ASN A 47 -14.12 -9.69 17.67
N LYS A 48 -13.20 -9.79 18.62
CA LYS A 48 -13.53 -9.73 20.05
C LYS A 48 -13.93 -8.32 20.48
N GLU A 49 -14.78 -8.24 21.49
CA GLU A 49 -14.98 -6.99 22.21
C GLU A 49 -13.68 -6.56 22.90
N LEU A 50 -13.34 -5.29 22.73
CA LEU A 50 -12.18 -4.70 23.38
C LEU A 50 -12.52 -4.23 24.78
N GLU A 51 -11.51 -4.26 25.65
CA GLU A 51 -11.56 -3.59 26.94
C GLU A 51 -11.78 -2.08 26.76
N GLU A 52 -12.52 -1.49 27.69
CA GLU A 52 -12.82 -0.05 27.66
C GLU A 52 -11.52 0.77 27.65
N GLY A 53 -11.42 1.72 26.70
CA GLY A 53 -10.25 2.58 26.55
C GLY A 53 -9.12 2.00 25.71
N VAL A 54 -9.21 0.76 25.24
CA VAL A 54 -8.25 0.16 24.29
C VAL A 54 -8.80 0.28 22.87
N SER A 55 -8.00 0.81 21.93
CA SER A 55 -8.36 0.80 20.51
C SER A 55 -7.80 -0.45 19.80
N MET A 56 -8.51 -1.01 18.80
CA MET A 56 -7.91 -2.16 18.07
C MET A 56 -6.64 -1.75 17.33
N GLY A 57 -6.52 -0.46 16.98
CA GLY A 57 -5.33 0.04 16.28
C GLY A 57 -4.08 -0.10 17.14
N GLU A 58 -4.17 0.30 18.40
CA GLU A 58 -3.08 0.16 19.37
C GLU A 58 -2.84 -1.30 19.75
N LEU A 59 -3.90 -2.07 20.01
CA LEU A 59 -3.77 -3.48 20.38
C LEU A 59 -3.11 -4.29 19.25
N ARG A 60 -3.55 -4.09 17.99
CA ARG A 60 -2.95 -4.72 16.81
C ARG A 60 -1.44 -4.48 16.74
N GLN A 61 -0.98 -3.26 16.99
CA GLN A 61 0.47 -2.96 16.96
C GLN A 61 1.26 -3.73 18.01
N GLN A 62 0.63 -4.16 19.11
CA GLN A 62 1.27 -4.94 20.16
C GLN A 62 1.29 -6.45 19.87
N VAL A 63 0.30 -6.95 19.13
CA VAL A 63 0.03 -8.41 19.06
C VAL A 63 0.06 -8.99 17.66
N ALA A 64 -0.07 -8.18 16.61
CA ALA A 64 0.02 -8.67 15.24
C ALA A 64 1.47 -9.07 14.92
N PRO A 65 1.72 -10.31 14.48
CA PRO A 65 3.06 -10.74 14.08
C PRO A 65 3.61 -9.88 12.93
N ASN A 66 2.72 -9.42 12.02
CA ASN A 66 3.05 -8.84 10.73
C ASN A 66 3.87 -9.81 9.86
N GLY A 67 4.02 -9.49 8.57
CA GLY A 67 4.74 -10.35 7.62
C GLY A 67 3.96 -10.55 6.32
N PRO A 68 4.40 -11.47 5.45
CA PRO A 68 3.65 -11.82 4.25
C PRO A 68 2.27 -12.35 4.65
N THR A 69 1.21 -11.86 4.02
CA THR A 69 -0.17 -12.27 4.31
C THR A 69 -1.03 -11.91 3.11
N VAL A 70 -2.15 -12.60 2.91
CA VAL A 70 -3.18 -12.22 1.96
C VAL A 70 -4.56 -12.43 2.56
N VAL A 71 -5.39 -11.39 2.52
CA VAL A 71 -6.81 -11.49 2.85
C VAL A 71 -7.57 -10.82 1.72
N LEU A 72 -8.34 -11.60 0.99
CA LEU A 72 -9.11 -11.18 -0.17
C LEU A 72 -10.50 -10.70 0.24
N ALA A 73 -11.18 -10.01 -0.68
CA ALA A 73 -12.54 -9.53 -0.44
C ALA A 73 -13.51 -10.69 -0.13
N GLU A 74 -13.31 -11.85 -0.76
CA GLU A 74 -14.13 -13.06 -0.56
C GLU A 74 -13.92 -13.75 0.80
N ASP A 75 -12.79 -13.48 1.48
CA ASP A 75 -12.52 -14.01 2.82
C ASP A 75 -13.37 -13.31 3.89
N PHE A 76 -13.85 -12.09 3.61
CA PHE A 76 -14.69 -11.36 4.55
C PHE A 76 -16.10 -11.94 4.62
N GLY A 77 -16.52 -12.33 5.83
CA GLY A 77 -17.81 -12.99 6.06
C GLY A 77 -17.82 -14.50 5.77
N THR A 78 -16.66 -15.07 5.39
CA THR A 78 -16.48 -16.52 5.21
C THR A 78 -15.38 -17.06 6.11
N VAL A 79 -14.22 -16.39 6.14
CA VAL A 79 -13.03 -16.76 6.92
C VAL A 79 -12.82 -15.81 8.09
N VAL A 80 -13.03 -14.51 7.87
CA VAL A 80 -12.77 -13.46 8.86
C VAL A 80 -13.83 -12.37 8.81
N ASP A 81 -14.20 -11.84 9.95
CA ASP A 81 -15.08 -10.68 10.06
C ASP A 81 -14.30 -9.37 9.85
N MET A 82 -14.94 -8.44 9.15
CA MET A 82 -14.40 -7.11 8.98
C MET A 82 -14.65 -6.27 10.24
N GLU A 83 -13.58 -5.69 10.77
CA GLU A 83 -13.63 -4.87 11.98
C GLU A 83 -14.59 -3.67 11.79
N PRO A 84 -15.37 -3.27 12.83
CA PRO A 84 -16.44 -2.28 12.67
C PRO A 84 -16.01 -0.91 12.09
N ARG A 85 -14.82 -0.41 12.42
CA ARG A 85 -14.31 0.86 11.86
C ARG A 85 -13.89 0.69 10.40
N ALA A 86 -13.43 -0.49 10.00
CA ALA A 86 -13.20 -0.79 8.59
C ALA A 86 -14.52 -0.81 7.79
N LYS A 87 -15.59 -1.40 8.34
CA LYS A 87 -16.94 -1.35 7.75
C LYS A 87 -17.44 0.08 7.60
N GLN A 88 -17.34 0.90 8.65
CA GLN A 88 -17.72 2.31 8.61
C GLN A 88 -16.92 3.07 7.54
N ARG A 89 -15.60 2.87 7.48
CA ARG A 89 -14.76 3.53 6.49
C ARG A 89 -15.11 3.15 5.05
N LEU A 90 -15.46 1.90 4.79
CA LEU A 90 -15.94 1.50 3.46
C LEU A 90 -17.25 2.18 3.11
N GLN A 91 -18.18 2.26 4.06
CA GLN A 91 -19.43 3.01 3.86
C GLN A 91 -19.15 4.49 3.56
N ASP A 92 -18.24 5.13 4.31
CA ASP A 92 -17.86 6.53 4.07
C ASP A 92 -17.24 6.69 2.66
N ILE A 93 -16.40 5.75 2.23
CA ILE A 93 -15.83 5.71 0.86
C ILE A 93 -16.95 5.65 -0.18
N GLU A 94 -17.91 4.74 -0.02
CA GLU A 94 -19.02 4.57 -0.96
C GLU A 94 -19.96 5.77 -1.02
N GLU A 95 -20.32 6.35 0.13
CA GLU A 95 -21.32 7.42 0.20
C GLU A 95 -20.73 8.80 -0.15
N VAL A 96 -19.48 9.06 0.24
CA VAL A 96 -18.88 10.40 0.15
C VAL A 96 -17.92 10.53 -1.01
N TYR A 97 -17.06 9.52 -1.24
CA TYR A 97 -15.92 9.65 -2.15
C TYR A 97 -16.17 8.99 -3.50
N ALA A 98 -16.86 7.85 -3.55
CA ALA A 98 -17.10 7.09 -4.77
C ALA A 98 -17.71 7.90 -5.93
N PRO A 99 -18.62 8.88 -5.71
CA PRO A 99 -19.13 9.72 -6.80
C PRO A 99 -18.07 10.59 -7.50
N TYR A 100 -16.90 10.76 -6.90
CA TYR A 100 -15.81 11.61 -7.38
C TYR A 100 -14.53 10.82 -7.70
N LEU A 101 -14.55 9.49 -7.58
CA LEU A 101 -13.40 8.66 -7.92
C LEU A 101 -13.18 8.68 -9.43
N VAL A 102 -11.91 8.75 -9.81
CA VAL A 102 -11.47 8.50 -11.19
C VAL A 102 -11.18 7.02 -11.33
N ASP A 103 -11.60 6.42 -12.46
CA ASP A 103 -11.39 5.00 -12.72
C ASP A 103 -9.89 4.65 -12.92
N GLU A 104 -9.09 5.64 -13.31
CA GLU A 104 -7.68 5.46 -13.59
C GLU A 104 -6.82 5.60 -12.33
N ASN A 105 -6.03 4.57 -12.04
CA ASN A 105 -4.97 4.61 -11.03
C ASN A 105 -3.63 4.17 -11.64
N PHE A 106 -2.53 4.79 -11.21
CA PHE A 106 -1.21 4.27 -11.55
C PHE A 106 -0.97 2.97 -10.77
N PRO A 107 -0.68 1.84 -11.43
CA PRO A 107 -0.51 0.55 -10.78
C PRO A 107 0.84 0.45 -10.06
N GLN A 108 1.01 -0.58 -9.24
CA GLN A 108 2.35 -0.93 -8.74
C GLN A 108 3.15 -1.61 -9.85
N ILE A 109 4.15 -0.91 -10.35
CA ILE A 109 4.98 -1.36 -11.48
C ILE A 109 6.32 -1.86 -10.95
N PHE A 110 6.70 -3.05 -11.39
CA PHE A 110 8.06 -3.56 -11.20
C PHE A 110 8.94 -3.04 -12.34
N PHE A 111 9.67 -1.97 -12.06
CA PHE A 111 10.68 -1.43 -12.96
C PHE A 111 11.93 -2.32 -13.00
N SER A 112 12.65 -2.27 -14.11
CA SER A 112 13.97 -2.89 -14.26
C SER A 112 15.03 -2.19 -13.40
N GLU A 113 16.17 -2.84 -13.18
CA GLU A 113 17.28 -2.24 -12.42
C GLU A 113 17.77 -0.92 -13.03
N GLU A 114 17.86 -0.84 -14.36
CA GLU A 114 18.29 0.38 -15.07
C GLU A 114 17.30 1.52 -14.91
N GLU A 115 16.00 1.23 -15.00
CA GLU A 115 14.94 2.21 -14.77
C GLU A 115 14.94 2.69 -13.32
N LEU A 116 15.06 1.78 -12.34
CA LEU A 116 15.15 2.15 -10.92
C LEU A 116 16.37 3.02 -10.63
N ASP A 117 17.54 2.69 -11.20
CA ASP A 117 18.73 3.51 -11.09
C ASP A 117 18.50 4.93 -11.63
N ARG A 118 17.72 5.06 -12.70
CA ARG A 118 17.43 6.35 -13.30
C ARG A 118 16.37 7.13 -12.53
N ILE A 119 15.29 6.48 -12.10
CA ILE A 119 14.26 7.05 -11.21
C ILE A 119 14.93 7.61 -9.96
N ASN A 120 15.74 6.81 -9.26
CA ASN A 120 16.41 7.23 -8.03
C ASN A 120 17.35 8.44 -8.19
N ARG A 121 17.91 8.66 -9.39
CA ARG A 121 18.77 9.82 -9.68
C ARG A 121 18.00 11.08 -10.05
N LEU A 122 16.74 10.94 -10.46
CA LEU A 122 15.92 12.04 -10.98
C LEU A 122 14.85 12.48 -9.98
N GLU A 123 14.11 11.51 -9.45
CA GLU A 123 12.87 11.74 -8.70
C GLU A 123 13.12 12.55 -7.42
N VAL A 124 14.17 12.24 -6.66
CA VAL A 124 14.46 12.91 -5.38
C VAL A 124 14.65 14.42 -5.57
N ASP A 125 15.56 14.81 -6.46
CA ASP A 125 15.85 16.23 -6.70
C ASP A 125 14.64 16.95 -7.30
N ILE A 126 13.90 16.30 -8.20
CA ILE A 126 12.67 16.84 -8.80
C ILE A 126 11.61 17.08 -7.72
N MET A 127 11.32 16.10 -6.88
CA MET A 127 10.31 16.21 -5.84
C MET A 127 10.69 17.26 -4.80
N ASP A 128 11.96 17.34 -4.40
CA ASP A 128 12.44 18.38 -3.50
C ASP A 128 12.22 19.79 -4.08
N PHE A 129 12.44 19.98 -5.38
CA PHE A 129 12.18 21.26 -6.05
C PHE A 129 10.68 21.59 -6.14
N VAL A 130 9.85 20.59 -6.47
CA VAL A 130 8.38 20.72 -6.49
C VAL A 130 7.85 21.16 -5.12
N ASP A 131 8.26 20.46 -4.06
CA ASP A 131 7.80 20.73 -2.69
C ASP A 131 8.24 22.13 -2.21
N GLN A 132 9.48 22.53 -2.50
CA GLN A 132 9.97 23.88 -2.19
C GLN A 132 9.18 24.97 -2.90
N LYS A 133 8.88 24.80 -4.20
CA LYS A 133 8.11 25.77 -4.98
C LYS A 133 6.67 25.84 -4.51
N GLN A 134 6.05 24.68 -4.27
CA GLN A 134 4.70 24.61 -3.69
C GLN A 134 4.63 25.37 -2.36
N ALA A 135 5.55 25.11 -1.43
CA ALA A 135 5.58 25.78 -0.13
C ALA A 135 5.79 27.30 -0.28
N SER A 136 6.67 27.73 -1.17
CA SER A 136 6.92 29.16 -1.44
C SER A 136 5.67 29.86 -1.97
N TRP A 137 4.98 29.26 -2.94
CA TRP A 137 3.79 29.87 -3.54
C TRP A 137 2.61 29.92 -2.56
N LEU A 138 2.45 28.89 -1.71
CA LEU A 138 1.42 28.89 -0.67
C LEU A 138 1.64 30.00 0.37
N LEU A 139 2.89 30.30 0.72
CA LEU A 139 3.22 31.32 1.72
C LEU A 139 3.27 32.74 1.15
N ASN A 140 3.81 32.89 -0.06
CA ASN A 140 4.22 34.19 -0.59
C ASN A 140 3.55 34.57 -1.92
N GLY A 141 2.81 33.66 -2.55
CA GLY A 141 2.28 33.84 -3.90
C GLY A 141 3.38 33.78 -4.98
N GLY A 142 3.08 34.32 -6.17
CA GLY A 142 4.04 34.44 -7.29
C GLY A 142 3.99 33.31 -8.32
N ILE A 143 3.10 32.32 -8.19
CA ILE A 143 3.00 31.19 -9.13
C ILE A 143 2.78 31.66 -10.58
N GLU A 144 1.91 32.64 -10.81
CA GLU A 144 1.57 33.13 -12.16
C GLU A 144 2.78 33.72 -12.88
N ASP A 145 3.71 34.34 -12.15
CA ASP A 145 4.92 34.95 -12.72
C ASP A 145 6.06 33.94 -12.87
N GLU A 146 6.07 32.88 -12.07
CA GLU A 146 7.17 31.90 -12.01
C GLU A 146 6.91 30.60 -12.79
N TRP A 147 5.66 30.33 -13.17
CA TRP A 147 5.22 29.04 -13.69
C TRP A 147 6.04 28.55 -14.88
N ASP A 148 6.25 29.38 -15.89
CA ASP A 148 7.00 29.00 -17.09
C ASP A 148 8.46 28.65 -16.76
N SER A 149 9.09 29.42 -15.87
CA SER A 149 10.47 29.16 -15.44
C SER A 149 10.59 27.88 -14.59
N TYR A 150 9.55 27.57 -13.81
CA TYR A 150 9.43 26.33 -13.06
C TYR A 150 9.35 25.11 -13.98
N LEU A 151 8.53 25.18 -15.04
CA LEU A 151 8.44 24.12 -16.04
C LEU A 151 9.77 23.90 -16.78
N GLU A 152 10.43 24.98 -17.21
CA GLU A 152 11.77 24.87 -17.84
C GLU A 152 12.79 24.22 -16.89
N GLN A 153 12.72 24.55 -15.60
CA GLN A 153 13.62 23.97 -14.61
C GLN A 153 13.35 22.47 -14.42
N LEU A 154 12.09 22.05 -14.34
CA LEU A 154 11.72 20.63 -14.27
C LEU A 154 12.20 19.84 -15.50
N GLU A 155 12.07 20.42 -16.70
CA GLU A 155 12.57 19.81 -17.92
C GLU A 155 14.10 19.63 -17.86
N ARG A 156 14.84 20.66 -17.42
CA ARG A 156 16.31 20.58 -17.24
C ARG A 156 16.72 19.57 -16.18
N MET A 157 15.87 19.33 -15.19
CA MET A 157 16.08 18.32 -14.15
C MET A 157 15.78 16.90 -14.63
N GLY A 158 15.22 16.73 -15.83
CA GLY A 158 14.95 15.43 -16.42
C GLY A 158 13.53 14.92 -16.19
N LEU A 159 12.55 15.79 -15.92
CA LEU A 159 11.15 15.36 -15.74
C LEU A 159 10.61 14.60 -16.96
N ASN A 160 10.98 14.99 -18.18
CA ASN A 160 10.55 14.29 -19.39
C ASN A 160 11.06 12.83 -19.43
N GLU A 161 12.32 12.63 -19.05
CA GLU A 161 12.92 11.29 -18.95
C GLU A 161 12.22 10.45 -17.87
N LEU A 162 11.95 11.05 -16.71
CA LEU A 162 11.23 10.39 -15.63
C LEU A 162 9.81 9.97 -16.07
N MET A 163 9.08 10.86 -16.74
CA MET A 163 7.73 10.55 -17.26
C MET A 163 7.76 9.42 -18.30
N GLU A 164 8.76 9.40 -19.19
CA GLU A 164 8.94 8.33 -20.18
C GLU A 164 9.14 6.97 -19.51
N ILE A 165 9.99 6.88 -18.48
CA ILE A 165 10.20 5.65 -17.71
C ILE A 165 8.89 5.14 -17.09
N TYR A 166 8.09 6.03 -16.48
CA TYR A 166 6.82 5.64 -15.86
C TYR A 166 5.79 5.22 -16.91
N GLN A 167 5.76 5.88 -18.07
CA GLN A 167 4.87 5.53 -19.17
C GLN A 167 5.23 4.17 -19.77
N ASP A 168 6.51 3.91 -20.04
CA ASP A 168 6.99 2.62 -20.54
C ASP A 168 6.69 1.49 -19.54
N GLY A 169 6.88 1.76 -18.25
CA GLY A 169 6.48 0.85 -17.19
C GLY A 169 4.99 0.53 -17.23
N LEU A 170 4.14 1.55 -17.40
CA LEU A 170 2.68 1.40 -17.43
C LEU A 170 2.23 0.59 -18.65
N ASP A 171 2.83 0.85 -19.80
CA ASP A 171 2.51 0.15 -21.04
C ASP A 171 2.91 -1.33 -20.95
N ARG A 172 4.08 -1.64 -20.38
CA ARG A 172 4.47 -3.02 -20.09
C ARG A 172 3.52 -3.69 -19.12
N PHE A 173 3.13 -3.02 -18.04
CA PHE A 173 2.18 -3.56 -17.07
C PHE A 173 0.84 -3.92 -17.73
N LYS A 174 0.29 -3.01 -18.55
CA LYS A 174 -0.96 -3.25 -19.28
C LYS A 174 -0.85 -4.45 -20.24
N SER A 175 0.26 -4.58 -20.96
CA SER A 175 0.48 -5.71 -21.87
C SER A 175 0.55 -7.09 -21.20
N ASN A 176 0.78 -7.14 -19.88
CA ASN A 176 0.87 -8.38 -19.11
C ASN A 176 -0.46 -8.78 -18.43
N ILE A 177 -1.47 -7.90 -18.45
CA ILE A 177 -2.78 -8.12 -17.82
C ILE A 177 -3.88 -8.43 -18.85
N GLU A 178 -3.66 -8.08 -20.12
CA GLU A 178 -4.43 -8.58 -21.27
C GLU A 178 -4.06 -10.02 -21.63
#